data_AF-A0A6I6IUV8-F1
#
_entry.id   AF-A0A6I6IUV8-F1
#
_cell.length_a   1.000
_cell.length_b   1.000
_cell.length_c   1.000
_cell.angle_alpha   90.00
_cell.angle_beta   90.00
_cell.angle_gamma   90.00
#
_symmetry.space_group_name_H-M   'P 1'
#
loop_
_entity.id
_entity.type
_entity.pdbx_description
1 polymer ?
#
loop_
_entity_poly.entity_id
_entity_poly.type
_entity_poly.pdbx_seq_one_letter_code
_entity_poly.pdbx_strand_id
1 'polypeptide(L)'
;MSAEIRFLGDPARHFWLTRSVARAMGVSLYDAMAAGELSAPDYARLVTTCRTCPNVGACESWLAKCRPAHCDAPQHCLNAEVLERLRHRKSA
;
A
#
# COMPACT_ATOMS: atom_id res chain seq x y z
N MET A 1 -12.89 -28.40 -9.86
CA MET A 1 -12.36 -27.08 -9.45
C MET A 1 -11.47 -27.32 -8.25
N SER A 2 -10.15 -27.33 -8.44
CA SER A 2 -9.21 -27.51 -7.33
C SER A 2 -9.05 -26.18 -6.62
N ALA A 3 -9.34 -26.13 -5.32
CA ALA A 3 -9.03 -24.99 -4.49
C ALA A 3 -7.56 -25.10 -4.03
N GLU A 4 -6.71 -24.20 -4.49
CA GLU A 4 -5.34 -24.08 -3.96
C GLU A 4 -5.36 -23.25 -2.67
N ILE A 5 -4.87 -23.83 -1.57
CA ILE A 5 -4.68 -23.12 -0.31
C ILE A 5 -3.42 -22.26 -0.45
N ARG A 6 -3.60 -20.95 -0.64
CA ARG A 6 -2.50 -19.99 -0.68
C ARG A 6 -2.29 -19.35 0.69
N PHE A 7 -1.12 -19.60 1.29
CA PHE A 7 -0.72 -18.90 2.50
C PHE A 7 -0.38 -17.45 2.16
N LEU A 8 -1.13 -16.52 2.77
CA LEU A 8 -0.90 -15.09 2.66
C LEU A 8 0.04 -14.64 3.78
N GLY A 9 0.79 -13.57 3.53
CA GLY A 9 1.62 -12.97 4.58
C GLY A 9 0.81 -12.46 5.77
N ASP A 10 1.52 -12.22 6.88
CA ASP A 10 0.95 -11.78 8.16
C ASP A 10 0.11 -10.49 8.01
N PRO A 11 -1.18 -10.49 8.37
CA PRO A 11 -2.04 -9.33 8.20
C PRO A 11 -1.50 -8.05 8.85
N ALA A 12 -0.92 -8.14 10.05
CA ALA A 12 -0.44 -6.96 10.79
C ALA A 12 0.77 -6.33 10.09
N ARG A 13 1.75 -7.14 9.67
CA ARG A 13 2.92 -6.69 8.90
C ARG A 13 2.50 -5.96 7.64
N HIS A 14 1.60 -6.56 6.86
CA HIS A 14 1.18 -5.97 5.58
C HIS A 14 0.28 -4.74 5.74
N PHE A 15 -0.49 -4.66 6.83
CA PHE A 15 -1.21 -3.45 7.20
C PHE A 15 -0.23 -2.29 7.43
N TRP A 16 0.80 -2.49 8.25
CA TRP A 16 1.81 -1.46 8.52
C TRP A 16 2.64 -1.11 7.29
N LEU A 17 3.03 -2.09 6.47
CA LEU A 17 3.76 -1.83 5.23
C LEU A 17 2.95 -1.00 4.24
N THR A 18 1.68 -1.32 4.04
CA THR A 18 0.80 -0.57 3.13
C THR A 18 0.73 0.90 3.55
N ARG A 19 0.58 1.15 4.86
CA ARG A 19 0.55 2.51 5.42
C ARG A 19 1.89 3.23 5.28
N SER A 20 3.00 2.56 5.58
CA SER A 20 4.33 3.15 5.52
C SER A 20 4.73 3.52 4.09
N VAL A 21 4.43 2.65 3.11
CA VAL A 21 4.68 2.95 1.69
C VAL A 21 3.84 4.13 1.23
N ALA A 22 2.52 4.13 1.52
CA ALA A 22 1.65 5.26 1.19
C ALA A 22 2.18 6.58 1.79
N ARG A 23 2.54 6.58 3.08
CA ARG A 23 3.11 7.76 3.75
C ARG A 23 4.43 8.20 3.14
N ALA A 24 5.31 7.26 2.78
CA ALA A 24 6.57 7.59 2.11
C ALA A 24 6.35 8.28 0.75
N MET A 25 5.25 7.95 0.07
CA MET A 25 4.78 8.61 -1.14
C MET A 25 4.04 9.94 -0.90
N GLY A 26 3.83 10.34 0.36
CA GLY A 26 3.03 11.54 0.69
C GLY A 26 1.52 11.31 0.64
N VAL A 27 1.06 10.05 0.58
CA VAL A 27 -0.35 9.69 0.58
C VAL A 27 -0.83 9.41 2.01
N SER A 28 -1.87 10.12 2.44
CA SER A 28 -2.58 9.83 3.68
C SER A 28 -3.81 8.97 3.39
N LEU A 29 -3.73 7.66 3.70
CA LEU A 29 -4.87 6.76 3.53
C LEU A 29 -6.04 7.11 4.46
N TYR A 30 -5.77 7.77 5.59
CA TYR A 30 -6.81 8.26 6.49
C TYR A 30 -7.59 9.40 5.81
N ASP A 31 -6.90 10.40 5.28
CA ASP A 31 -7.55 11.54 4.62
C ASP A 31 -8.28 11.10 3.34
N ALA A 32 -7.68 10.17 2.57
CA ALA A 32 -8.36 9.57 1.41
C ALA A 32 -9.66 8.85 1.79
N MET A 33 -9.71 8.18 2.93
CA MET A 33 -10.96 7.58 3.43
C MET A 33 -11.94 8.64 3.91
N ALA A 34 -11.47 9.65 4.65
CA ALA A 34 -12.31 10.74 5.15
C ALA A 34 -12.95 11.56 4.00
N ALA A 35 -12.22 11.74 2.90
CA ALA A 35 -12.69 12.39 1.68
C ALA A 35 -13.54 11.48 0.76
N GLY A 36 -13.75 10.21 1.14
CA GLY A 36 -14.53 9.25 0.34
C GLY A 36 -13.81 8.74 -0.92
N GLU A 37 -12.52 9.01 -1.07
CA GLU A 37 -11.70 8.59 -2.21
C GLU A 37 -11.18 7.15 -2.08
N LEU A 38 -11.17 6.64 -0.85
CA LEU A 38 -10.83 5.25 -0.54
C LEU A 38 -11.90 4.68 0.38
N SER A 39 -12.58 3.62 -0.02
CA SER A 39 -13.52 2.94 0.87
C SER A 39 -12.79 2.02 1.85
N ALA A 40 -13.39 1.72 3.01
CA ALA A 40 -12.82 0.72 3.93
C ALA A 40 -12.63 -0.68 3.29
N PRO A 41 -13.57 -1.18 2.46
CA PRO A 41 -13.34 -2.41 1.68
C PRO A 41 -12.18 -2.30 0.69
N ASP A 42 -11.99 -1.16 0.02
CA ASP A 42 -10.84 -0.95 -0.88
C ASP A 42 -9.54 -0.90 -0.12
N TYR A 43 -9.52 -0.27 1.06
CA TYR A 43 -8.32 -0.28 1.89
C TYR A 43 -7.96 -1.70 2.36
N ALA A 44 -8.96 -2.49 2.78
CA ALA A 44 -8.75 -3.90 3.10
C ALA A 44 -8.24 -4.71 1.88
N ARG A 45 -8.70 -4.38 0.68
CA ARG A 45 -8.15 -4.94 -0.58
C ARG A 45 -6.69 -4.55 -0.77
N LEU A 46 -6.27 -3.30 -0.54
CA LEU A 46 -4.86 -2.90 -0.64
C LEU A 46 -3.96 -3.71 0.30
N VAL A 47 -4.40 -3.91 1.55
CA VAL A 47 -3.65 -4.74 2.51
C VAL A 47 -3.61 -6.19 2.03
N THR A 48 -4.73 -6.73 1.54
CA THR A 48 -4.80 -8.10 1.02
C THR A 48 -3.92 -8.31 -0.22
N THR A 49 -3.90 -7.36 -1.15
CA THR A 49 -2.99 -7.35 -2.31
C THR A 49 -1.54 -7.28 -1.85
N CYS A 50 -1.21 -6.47 -0.85
CA CYS A 50 0.14 -6.46 -0.31
C CYS A 50 0.55 -7.83 0.26
N ARG A 51 -0.38 -8.57 0.89
CA ARG A 51 -0.14 -9.91 1.46
C ARG A 51 0.18 -11.00 0.44
N THR A 52 -0.11 -10.77 -0.85
CA THR A 52 0.27 -11.69 -1.93
C THR A 52 1.65 -11.37 -2.52
N CYS A 53 2.26 -10.24 -2.13
CA CYS A 53 3.54 -9.78 -2.69
C CYS A 53 4.68 -10.71 -2.25
N PRO A 54 5.45 -11.28 -3.18
CA PRO A 54 6.55 -12.18 -2.85
C PRO A 54 7.81 -11.45 -2.35
N ASN A 55 7.88 -10.11 -2.47
CA ASN A 55 9.10 -9.34 -2.24
C ASN A 55 8.93 -8.18 -1.26
N VAL A 56 8.21 -8.40 -0.15
CA VAL A 56 8.01 -7.33 0.85
C VAL A 56 9.28 -6.86 1.55
N GLY A 57 10.32 -7.69 1.61
CA GLY A 57 11.63 -7.27 2.12
C GLY A 57 12.27 -6.15 1.29
N ALA A 58 11.96 -6.07 0.00
CA ALA A 58 12.38 -4.95 -0.84
C ALA A 58 11.61 -3.66 -0.51
N CYS A 59 10.34 -3.74 -0.09
CA CYS A 59 9.61 -2.56 0.42
C CYS A 59 10.23 -2.04 1.72
N GLU A 60 10.63 -2.92 2.63
CA GLU A 60 11.29 -2.56 3.90
C GLU A 60 12.65 -1.90 3.65
N SER A 61 13.45 -2.49 2.77
CA SER A 61 14.76 -1.95 2.38
C SER A 61 14.64 -0.60 1.67
N TRP A 62 13.60 -0.43 0.86
CA TRP A 62 13.28 0.84 0.21
C TRP A 62 12.81 1.88 1.23
N LEU A 63 11.94 1.51 2.17
CA LEU A 63 11.47 2.40 3.24
C LEU A 63 12.61 2.93 4.10
N ALA A 64 13.61 2.08 4.40
CA ALA A 64 14.79 2.49 5.16
C ALA A 64 15.64 3.58 4.46
N LYS A 65 15.55 3.68 3.13
CA LYS A 65 16.27 4.67 2.31
C LYS A 65 15.42 5.89 1.99
N CYS A 66 14.11 5.78 2.14
CA CYS A 66 13.18 6.81 1.75
C CYS A 66 13.07 7.94 2.78
N ARG A 67 13.10 9.18 2.28
CA ARG A 67 12.65 10.34 3.05
C ARG A 67 11.12 10.45 2.89
N PRO A 68 10.33 10.47 3.98
CA PRO A 68 8.88 10.55 3.87
C PRO A 68 8.42 11.73 3.01
N ALA A 69 7.31 11.55 2.29
CA ALA A 69 6.67 12.50 1.38
C ALA A 69 7.41 12.84 0.07
N HIS A 70 8.54 12.19 -0.23
CA HIS A 70 9.35 12.50 -1.42
C HIS A 70 9.74 11.30 -2.27
N CYS A 71 9.18 10.11 -1.99
CA CYS A 71 9.49 8.92 -2.78
C CYS A 71 8.36 8.56 -3.75
N ASP A 72 8.72 8.11 -4.94
CA ASP A 72 7.79 7.46 -5.87
C ASP A 72 7.51 6.02 -5.43
N ALA A 73 6.41 5.42 -5.90
CA ALA A 73 6.09 4.04 -5.56
C ALA A 73 7.28 3.10 -5.82
N PRO A 74 7.57 2.13 -4.93
CA PRO A 74 8.53 1.08 -5.24
C PRO A 74 8.13 0.39 -6.55
N GLN A 75 9.08 0.16 -7.47
CA GLN A 75 8.80 -0.41 -8.79
C GLN A 75 8.03 -1.74 -8.74
N HIS A 76 8.22 -2.53 -7.67
CA HIS A 76 7.56 -3.83 -7.46
C HIS A 76 6.29 -3.74 -6.59
N CYS A 77 5.84 -2.55 -6.22
CA CYS A 77 4.67 -2.39 -5.36
C CYS A 77 3.40 -2.75 -6.12
N LEU A 78 2.72 -3.82 -5.70
CA LEU A 78 1.44 -4.23 -6.28
C LEU A 78 0.31 -3.20 -6.10
N ASN A 79 0.48 -2.25 -5.17
CA ASN A 79 -0.46 -1.18 -4.92
C ASN A 79 -0.05 0.14 -5.61
N ALA A 80 1.04 0.17 -6.39
CA ALA A 80 1.61 1.40 -6.95
C ALA A 80 0.55 2.23 -7.70
N GLU A 81 -0.23 1.62 -8.59
CA GLU A 81 -1.25 2.33 -9.37
C GLU A 81 -2.29 3.05 -8.48
N VAL A 82 -2.80 2.37 -7.45
CA VAL A 82 -3.77 2.96 -6.53
C VAL A 82 -3.14 4.07 -5.69
N LEU A 83 -1.91 3.85 -5.22
CA LEU A 83 -1.20 4.84 -4.41
C LEU A 83 -0.85 6.09 -5.22
N GLU A 84 -0.38 5.95 -6.47
CA GLU A 84 -0.11 7.10 -7.34
C GLU A 84 -1.40 7.83 -7.72
N ARG A 85 -2.51 7.10 -7.97
CA ARG A 85 -3.80 7.74 -8.17
C ARG A 85 -4.20 8.61 -6.97
N LEU A 86 -4.06 8.10 -5.75
CA LEU A 86 -4.35 8.86 -4.53
C LEU A 86 -3.37 10.02 -4.32
N ARG A 87 -2.11 9.87 -4.72
CA ARG A 87 -1.07 10.91 -4.61
C ARG A 87 -1.35 12.15 -5.45
N HIS A 88 -1.89 11.95 -6.65
CA HIS A 88 -2.16 13.06 -7.59
C HIS A 88 -3.50 13.76 -7.38
N ARG A 89 -4.29 13.32 -6.39
CA ARG A 89 -5.55 13.98 -6.04
C ARG A 89 -5.23 15.20 -5.19
N LYS A 90 -5.55 16.38 -5.71
CA LYS A 90 -5.64 17.57 -4.88
C LYS A 90 -6.85 17.38 -3.98
N SER A 91 -6.62 17.25 -2.68
CA SER A 91 -7.68 17.48 -1.68
C SER A 91 -8.29 18.85 -2.00
N ALA A 92 -9.55 18.86 -2.43
CA ALA A 92 -10.31 20.08 -2.66
C ALA A 92 -10.56 20.83 -1.34
#